data_AF-A0AAV4CH06-F1
#
_entry.id   AF-A0AAV4CH06-F1
#
_cell.length_a   1.000
_cell.length_b   1.000
_cell.length_c   1.000
_cell.angle_alpha   90.00
_cell.angle_beta   90.00
_cell.angle_gamma   90.00
#
_symmetry.space_group_name_H-M   'P 1'
#
loop_
_entity.id
_entity.type
_entity.pdbx_description
1 polymer ?
#
loop_
_entity_poly.entity_id
_entity_poly.type
_entity_poly.pdbx_seq_one_letter_code
_entity_poly.pdbx_strand_id
1 'polypeptide(L)'
;MPPLKFMADTTIICSKEDETRRLLTRLDDLMSWCRMEFKPKKSRSLSIRRGKVDEATTFTLAEQQIPTVSHEPIKSLGIWYDSSMKDTMRGSETLELAS
;
A
#
# COMPACT_ATOMS: atom_id res chain seq x y z
N MET A 1 -12.39 -26.84 13.00
CA MET A 1 -11.49 -25.74 13.39
C MET A 1 -11.80 -24.55 12.50
N PRO A 2 -12.17 -23.37 13.02
CA PRO A 2 -12.35 -22.20 12.17
C PRO A 2 -10.99 -21.85 11.53
N PRO A 3 -10.96 -21.35 10.28
CA PRO A 3 -9.71 -20.94 9.68
C PRO A 3 -9.10 -19.79 10.51
N LEU A 4 -7.89 -19.99 11.03
CA LEU A 4 -7.09 -18.90 11.59
C LEU A 4 -6.84 -17.90 10.46
N LYS A 5 -7.53 -16.76 10.48
CA LYS A 5 -7.20 -15.63 9.61
C LYS A 5 -6.05 -14.86 10.25
N PHE A 6 -4.83 -15.17 9.84
CA PHE A 6 -3.65 -14.34 10.15
C PHE A 6 -3.65 -13.08 9.27
N MET A 7 -2.82 -12.10 9.63
CA MET A 7 -2.63 -10.87 8.85
C MET A 7 -2.17 -11.20 7.41
N ALA A 8 -2.88 -10.68 6.42
CA ALA A 8 -2.56 -10.83 4.99
C ALA A 8 -1.95 -9.57 4.36
N ASP A 9 -1.90 -8.46 5.11
CA ASP A 9 -1.40 -7.17 4.66
C ASP A 9 -0.01 -6.90 5.22
N THR A 10 0.83 -6.23 4.43
CA THR A 10 2.19 -5.81 4.82
C THR A 10 2.44 -4.38 4.34
N THR A 11 3.09 -3.56 5.17
CA THR A 11 3.51 -2.21 4.81
C THR A 11 5.03 -2.14 4.72
N ILE A 12 5.54 -1.59 3.63
CA ILE A 12 6.97 -1.44 3.37
C ILE A 12 7.29 0.04 3.29
N ILE A 13 8.32 0.48 4.04
CA ILE A 13 8.83 1.85 4.01
C ILE A 13 10.32 1.79 3.70
N CYS A 14 10.71 2.37 2.56
CA CYS A 14 12.09 2.41 2.09
C CYS A 14 12.45 3.84 1.71
N SER A 15 13.72 4.21 1.88
CA SER A 15 14.19 5.58 1.58
C SER A 15 14.59 5.78 0.12
N LYS A 16 14.82 4.70 -0.64
CA LYS A 16 15.31 4.74 -2.02
C LYS A 16 14.44 3.89 -2.92
N GLU A 17 14.15 4.41 -4.10
CA GLU A 17 13.33 3.73 -5.11
C GLU A 17 13.92 2.38 -5.55
N ASP A 18 15.21 2.34 -5.86
CA ASP A 18 15.90 1.12 -6.30
C ASP A 18 15.87 0.02 -5.23
N GLU A 19 15.95 0.40 -3.96
CA GLU A 19 15.87 -0.52 -2.84
C GLU A 19 14.47 -1.12 -2.74
N THR A 20 13.42 -0.29 -2.86
CA THR A 20 12.03 -0.75 -2.90
C THR A 20 11.80 -1.72 -4.06
N ARG A 21 12.29 -1.42 -5.26
CA ARG A 21 12.16 -2.31 -6.43
C ARG A 21 12.79 -3.67 -6.16
N ARG A 22 14.02 -3.70 -5.67
CA ARG A 22 14.73 -4.95 -5.32
C ARG A 22 14.02 -5.72 -4.22
N LEU A 23 13.50 -5.02 -3.21
CA LEU A 23 12.77 -5.63 -2.11
C LEU A 23 11.46 -6.27 -2.60
N LEU A 24 10.70 -5.57 -3.44
CA LEU A 24 9.46 -6.10 -4.02
C LEU A 24 9.72 -7.37 -4.84
N THR A 25 10.75 -7.37 -5.69
CA THR A 25 11.15 -8.59 -6.44
C THR A 25 11.47 -9.75 -5.51
N ARG A 26 12.30 -9.52 -4.49
CA ARG A 26 12.66 -10.59 -3.54
C ARG A 26 11.48 -11.09 -2.72
N LEU A 27 10.56 -10.21 -2.36
CA LEU A 27 9.34 -10.60 -1.65
C LEU A 27 8.43 -11.44 -2.53
N ASP A 28 8.28 -11.09 -3.81
CA ASP A 28 7.51 -11.87 -4.78
C ASP A 28 8.09 -13.30 -4.92
N ASP A 29 9.41 -13.42 -5.04
CA ASP A 29 10.12 -14.70 -5.09
C ASP A 29 9.85 -15.54 -3.83
N LEU A 30 9.97 -14.93 -2.65
CA LEU A 30 9.73 -15.60 -1.36
C LEU A 30 8.27 -16.05 -1.21
N MET A 31 7.31 -15.21 -1.60
CA MET A 31 5.89 -15.58 -1.54
C MET A 31 5.58 -16.71 -2.50
N SER A 32 6.16 -16.69 -3.70
CA SER A 32 6.06 -17.77 -4.67
C SER A 32 6.55 -19.11 -4.10
N TRP A 33 7.66 -19.12 -3.36
CA TRP A 33 8.14 -20.33 -2.66
C TRP A 33 7.16 -20.84 -1.61
N CYS A 34 6.46 -19.93 -0.93
CA CYS A 34 5.39 -20.26 0.01
C CYS A 34 4.05 -20.64 -0.67
N ARG A 35 3.99 -20.68 -2.01
CA ARG A 35 2.75 -20.84 -2.80
C ARG A 35 1.70 -19.76 -2.49
N MET A 36 2.17 -18.56 -2.18
CA MET A 36 1.37 -17.37 -1.96
C MET A 36 1.67 -16.35 -3.06
N GLU A 37 0.71 -15.47 -3.34
CA GLU A 37 0.88 -14.40 -4.31
C GLU A 37 0.48 -13.07 -3.69
N PHE A 38 1.21 -12.00 -4.03
CA PHE A 38 0.68 -10.67 -3.84
C PHE A 38 -0.34 -10.36 -4.93
N LYS A 39 -1.29 -9.47 -4.62
CA LYS A 39 -2.29 -9.00 -5.58
C LYS A 39 -2.00 -7.54 -5.88
N PRO A 40 -1.27 -7.20 -6.97
CA PRO A 40 -0.82 -5.83 -7.21
C PRO A 40 -1.98 -4.82 -7.27
N LYS A 41 -3.13 -5.21 -7.84
CA LYS A 41 -4.37 -4.42 -7.84
C LYS A 41 -4.95 -4.12 -6.46
N LYS A 42 -4.64 -4.93 -5.44
CA LYS A 42 -5.05 -4.71 -4.04
C LYS A 42 -4.00 -3.97 -3.22
N SER A 43 -2.79 -3.82 -3.75
CA SER A 43 -1.73 -3.05 -3.13
C SER A 43 -1.84 -1.58 -3.51
N ARG A 44 -1.21 -0.70 -2.72
CA ARG A 44 -0.98 0.70 -3.08
C ARG A 44 0.45 1.11 -2.84
N SER A 45 0.95 2.01 -3.67
CA SER A 45 2.24 2.65 -3.47
C SER A 45 2.11 4.15 -3.31
N LEU A 46 3.03 4.71 -2.54
CA LEU A 46 3.18 6.14 -2.35
C LEU A 46 4.67 6.48 -2.36
N SER A 47 5.08 7.39 -3.23
CA SER A 47 6.42 7.96 -3.22
C SER A 47 6.35 9.41 -2.75
N ILE A 48 7.29 9.80 -1.90
CA ILE A 48 7.39 11.16 -1.35
C ILE A 48 8.80 11.66 -1.63
N ARG A 49 8.90 12.79 -2.32
CA ARG A 49 10.17 13.45 -2.62
C ARG A 49 10.11 14.91 -2.18
N ARG A 50 11.04 15.31 -1.31
CA ARG A 50 11.12 16.69 -0.76
C ARG A 50 9.79 17.15 -0.13
N GLY A 51 9.13 16.26 0.62
CA GLY A 51 7.88 16.56 1.33
C GLY A 51 6.64 16.67 0.43
N LYS A 52 6.74 16.29 -0.85
CA LYS A 52 5.61 16.25 -1.79
C LYS A 52 5.43 14.85 -2.35
N VAL A 53 4.20 14.48 -2.67
CA VAL A 53 3.91 13.25 -3.40
C VAL A 53 4.59 13.30 -4.76
N ASP A 54 5.30 12.22 -5.09
CA ASP A 54 5.97 12.03 -6.37
C ASP A 54 5.20 11.00 -7.21
N GLU A 55 4.39 11.49 -8.15
CA GLU A 55 3.54 10.65 -8.98
C GLU A 55 4.29 9.96 -10.13
N ALA A 56 5.50 10.41 -10.46
CA ALA A 56 6.31 9.82 -11.52
C ALA A 56 6.92 8.49 -11.09
N THR A 57 7.18 8.33 -9.78
CA THR A 57 7.76 7.12 -9.22
C THR A 57 6.68 6.06 -9.02
N THR A 58 6.71 5.01 -9.83
CA THR A 58 5.77 3.88 -9.77
C THR A 58 6.52 2.57 -9.53
N PHE A 59 5.84 1.61 -8.90
CA PHE A 59 6.40 0.30 -8.58
C PHE A 59 5.62 -0.81 -9.27
N THR A 60 6.32 -1.91 -9.57
CA THR A 60 5.77 -3.10 -10.21
C THR A 60 5.99 -4.31 -9.31
N LEU A 61 5.03 -5.23 -9.29
CA LEU A 61 5.06 -6.48 -8.56
C LEU A 61 4.36 -7.55 -9.41
N ALA A 62 4.93 -8.74 -9.55
CA ALA A 62 4.43 -9.77 -10.47
C ALA A 62 4.14 -9.21 -11.89
N GLU A 63 5.08 -8.43 -12.43
CA GLU A 63 5.00 -7.76 -13.75
C GLU A 63 3.84 -6.76 -13.93
N GLN A 64 3.07 -6.49 -12.87
CA GLN A 64 1.96 -5.54 -12.90
C GLN A 64 2.28 -4.29 -12.08
N GLN A 65 1.93 -3.13 -12.61
CA GLN A 65 2.07 -1.87 -11.89
C GLN A 65 1.13 -1.83 -10.67
N ILE A 66 1.68 -1.45 -9.53
CA ILE A 66 0.92 -1.18 -8.31
C ILE A 66 0.24 0.20 -8.48
N PRO A 67 -1.10 0.30 -8.29
CA PRO A 67 -1.78 1.59 -8.32
C PRO A 67 -1.24 2.54 -7.25
N THR A 68 -1.08 3.81 -7.60
CA THR A 68 -0.68 4.84 -6.63
C THR A 68 -1.86 5.23 -5.76
N VAL A 69 -1.57 5.68 -4.53
CA VAL A 69 -2.61 6.23 -3.63
C VAL A 69 -3.30 7.46 -4.23
N SER A 70 -2.60 8.26 -5.04
CA SER A 70 -3.20 9.39 -5.76
C SER A 70 -4.30 8.96 -6.73
N HIS A 71 -4.07 7.87 -7.47
CA HIS A 71 -5.01 7.40 -8.49
C HIS A 71 -6.12 6.53 -7.89
N GLU A 72 -5.76 5.64 -6.98
CA GLU A 72 -6.70 4.79 -6.27
C GLU A 72 -6.46 4.90 -4.76
N PRO A 73 -7.19 5.78 -4.06
CA PRO A 73 -7.15 5.86 -2.60
C PRO A 73 -7.42 4.50 -1.95
N ILE A 74 -6.89 4.30 -0.76
CA ILE A 74 -7.06 3.05 0.00
C ILE A 74 -7.69 3.30 1.35
N LYS A 75 -8.64 2.43 1.71
CA LYS A 75 -9.21 2.39 3.05
C LYS A 75 -8.45 1.37 3.89
N SER A 76 -7.85 1.83 4.99
CA SER A 76 -7.19 0.95 5.97
C SER A 76 -7.71 1.27 7.37
N LEU A 77 -8.09 0.23 8.11
CA LEU A 77 -8.64 0.34 9.47
C LEU A 77 -9.82 1.33 9.60
N GLY A 78 -10.65 1.45 8.56
CA GLY A 78 -11.79 2.38 8.56
C GLY A 78 -11.47 3.77 8.01
N ILE A 79 -10.19 4.11 7.81
CA ILE A 79 -9.72 5.44 7.42
C ILE A 79 -9.35 5.44 5.93
N TRP A 80 -9.77 6.47 5.20
CA TRP A 80 -9.33 6.68 3.82
C TRP A 80 -7.99 7.40 3.78
N TYR A 81 -7.08 6.89 2.96
CA TYR A 81 -5.80 7.50 2.68
C TYR A 81 -5.76 7.88 1.20
N ASP A 82 -5.62 9.18 0.96
CA ASP A 82 -5.45 9.78 -0.37
C ASP A 82 -4.10 10.51 -0.49
N SER A 83 -3.83 11.09 -1.65
CA SER A 83 -2.58 11.82 -1.92
C SER A 83 -2.40 13.11 -1.13
N SER A 84 -3.45 13.64 -0.50
CA SER A 84 -3.32 14.84 0.33
C SER A 84 -2.55 14.55 1.61
N MET A 85 -2.63 13.30 2.11
CA MET A 85 -2.13 12.87 3.42
C MET A 85 -2.53 13.80 4.58
N LYS A 86 -3.60 14.58 4.41
CA LYS A 86 -4.04 15.54 5.42
C LYS A 86 -4.91 14.85 6.45
N ASP A 87 -4.62 15.16 7.70
CA ASP A 87 -5.35 14.64 8.87
C ASP A 87 -6.59 15.50 9.22
N THR A 88 -6.81 16.60 8.50
CA THR A 88 -7.75 17.67 8.89
C THR A 88 -9.23 17.25 8.90
N MET A 89 -9.61 16.16 8.23
CA MET A 89 -11.00 15.68 8.16
C MET A 89 -11.29 14.50 9.11
N ARG A 90 -10.30 14.03 9.88
CA ARG A 90 -10.46 12.83 10.71
C ARG A 90 -11.51 12.95 11.82
N GLY A 91 -11.68 14.16 12.36
CA GLY A 91 -12.68 14.43 13.40
C GLY A 91 -14.12 14.19 12.92
N SER A 92 -14.43 14.58 11.68
CA SER A 92 -15.76 14.37 11.08
C SER A 92 -15.98 12.92 10.62
N GLU A 93 -14.95 12.26 10.08
CA GLU A 93 -15.06 10.87 9.59
C GLU A 93 -15.26 9.85 10.73
N THR A 94 -14.69 10.12 11.92
CA THR A 94 -14.85 9.24 13.09
C THR A 94 -16.29 9.25 13.63
N LEU A 95 -17.02 10.36 13.46
CA LEU A 95 -18.40 10.49 13.91
C LEU A 95 -19.38 9.73 13.00
N GLU A 96 -19.16 9.72 11.68
CA GLU A 96 -20.02 8.96 10.75
C GLU A 96 -19.82 7.44 10.85
N LEU A 97 -18.66 6.97 11.29
CA LEU A 97 -18.40 5.53 11.48
C LEU A 97 -18.98 5.01 12.82
N ALA A 98 -19.35 5.90 13.74
CA ALA A 98 -19.89 5.57 15.05
C ALA A 98 -21.44 5.66 15.12
N SER A 99 -22.08 6.11 14.05
CA SER A 99 -23.54 6.18 13.85
C SER A 99 -24.06 5.03 13.01
#